data_AF-A0A0N9WNR2-F1
#
_entry.id   AF-A0A0N9WNR2-F1
#
_cell.length_a   1.000
_cell.length_b   1.000
_cell.length_c   1.000
_cell.angle_alpha   90.00
_cell.angle_beta   90.00
_cell.angle_gamma   90.00
#
_symmetry.space_group_name_H-M   'P 1'
#
loop_
_entity.id
_entity.type
_entity.pdbx_description
1 polymer ?
#
loop_
_entity_poly.entity_id
_entity_poly.type
_entity_poly.pdbx_seq_one_letter_code
_entity_poly.pdbx_strand_id
1 'polypeptide(L)'
;MSADSLFRPLASEDHTVQIEFEGTPFTVPAEVSLAAALLGCGIRHTRESAINGRPGAPYCMMGVCFECLVEVNGQANTQACLVPVRAGMRVRRQRGAVCLAPWEEEGDE
;
A
#
# COMPACT_ATOMS: atom_id res chain seq x y z
N MET A 1 -21.04 28.91 5.63
CA MET A 1 -21.47 28.03 6.73
C MET A 1 -20.78 26.69 6.51
N SER A 2 -19.62 26.48 7.15
CA SER A 2 -18.98 25.17 7.15
C SER A 2 -19.84 24.28 8.03
N ALA A 3 -20.39 23.20 7.47
CA ALA A 3 -21.01 22.20 8.32
C ALA A 3 -19.91 21.62 9.22
N ASP A 4 -20.13 21.64 10.53
CA ASP A 4 -19.31 20.85 11.44
C ASP A 4 -19.38 19.39 10.97
N SER A 5 -18.22 18.83 10.61
CA SER A 5 -18.14 17.44 10.18
C SER A 5 -18.59 16.57 11.35
N LEU A 6 -19.67 15.79 11.15
CA LEU A 6 -20.13 14.79 12.13
C LEU A 6 -19.08 13.71 12.38
N PHE A 7 -18.10 13.59 11.50
CA PHE A 7 -17.02 12.62 11.57
C PHE A 7 -15.69 13.32 11.82
N ARG A 8 -14.96 12.84 12.82
CA ARG A 8 -13.56 13.20 13.06
C ARG A 8 -12.67 12.04 12.62
N PRO A 9 -11.57 12.29 11.89
CA PRO A 9 -10.53 11.28 11.69
C PRO A 9 -10.03 10.73 13.03
N LEU A 10 -9.86 9.41 13.13
CA LEU A 10 -9.25 8.80 14.31
C LEU A 10 -7.74 9.07 14.37
N ALA A 11 -7.10 9.21 13.22
CA ALA A 11 -5.72 9.64 13.12
C ALA A 11 -5.62 11.13 13.43
N SER A 12 -4.70 11.51 14.32
CA SER A 12 -4.40 12.92 14.58
C SER A 12 -3.68 13.52 13.38
N GLU A 13 -4.14 14.67 12.88
CA GLU A 13 -3.46 15.40 11.80
C GLU A 13 -2.03 15.81 12.18
N ASP A 14 -1.74 15.89 13.48
CA ASP A 14 -0.44 16.28 14.02
C ASP A 14 0.66 15.20 13.90
N HIS A 15 0.33 13.98 13.46
CA HIS A 15 1.29 12.88 13.35
C HIS A 15 1.41 12.40 11.90
N THR A 16 2.24 13.09 11.12
CA THR A 16 2.58 12.70 9.76
C THR A 16 4.00 12.12 9.68
N VAL A 17 4.22 11.22 8.72
CA VAL A 17 5.52 10.62 8.42
C VAL A 17 5.80 10.66 6.92
N GLN A 18 7.08 10.61 6.56
CA GLN A 18 7.52 10.51 5.17
C GLN A 18 7.55 9.05 4.71
N ILE A 19 6.96 8.80 3.54
CA ILE A 19 7.12 7.56 2.76
C ILE A 19 7.56 7.91 1.35
N GLU A 20 8.06 6.93 0.60
CA GLU A 20 8.32 7.07 -0.83
C GLU A 20 7.35 6.19 -1.61
N PHE A 21 6.76 6.71 -2.69
CA PHE A 21 6.05 5.92 -3.68
C PHE A 21 6.70 6.11 -5.05
N GLU A 22 7.23 5.03 -5.62
CA GLU A 22 7.95 5.05 -6.91
C GLU A 22 9.11 6.05 -6.91
N GLY A 23 9.81 6.18 -5.78
CA GLY A 23 10.91 7.13 -5.58
C GLY A 23 10.48 8.58 -5.36
N THR A 24 9.17 8.87 -5.39
CA THR A 24 8.64 10.21 -5.05
C THR A 24 8.28 10.26 -3.56
N PRO A 25 8.75 11.25 -2.79
CA PRO A 25 8.41 11.38 -1.37
C PRO A 25 6.98 11.91 -1.18
N PHE A 26 6.30 11.40 -0.14
CA PHE A 26 4.97 11.82 0.29
C PHE A 26 4.91 11.94 1.82
N THR A 27 4.36 13.06 2.29
CA THR A 27 3.96 13.24 3.69
C THR A 27 2.54 12.71 3.89
N VAL A 28 2.37 11.74 4.77
CA VAL A 28 1.08 11.06 5.01
C VAL A 28 0.81 10.90 6.51
N PRO A 29 -0.45 10.77 6.95
CA PRO A 29 -0.76 10.40 8.33
C PRO A 29 -0.08 9.08 8.70
N ALA A 30 0.50 9.01 9.90
CA ALA A 30 1.01 7.75 10.44
C ALA A 30 -0.13 6.83 10.89
N GLU A 31 0.16 5.54 11.03
CA GLU A 31 -0.73 4.51 11.61
C GLU A 31 -2.07 4.26 10.87
N VAL A 32 -2.45 5.08 9.89
CA VAL A 32 -3.51 4.74 8.93
C VAL A 32 -3.03 3.62 8.00
N SER A 33 -3.95 2.91 7.34
CA SER A 33 -3.55 1.93 6.35
C SER A 33 -2.80 2.58 5.18
N LEU A 34 -1.79 1.90 4.66
CA LEU A 34 -1.01 2.35 3.51
C LEU A 34 -1.93 2.60 2.30
N ALA A 35 -2.97 1.78 2.12
CA ALA A 35 -3.98 2.01 1.10
C ALA A 35 -4.69 3.36 1.26
N ALA A 36 -5.10 3.72 2.48
CA ALA A 36 -5.76 5.00 2.74
C ALA A 36 -4.81 6.18 2.50
N ALA A 37 -3.56 6.07 2.93
CA ALA A 37 -2.53 7.09 2.70
C ALA A 37 -2.27 7.31 1.20
N LEU A 38 -2.05 6.23 0.44
CA LEU A 38 -1.87 6.32 -1.02
C LEU A 38 -3.10 6.93 -1.71
N LEU A 39 -4.32 6.54 -1.30
CA LEU A 39 -5.53 7.16 -1.82
C LEU A 39 -5.63 8.66 -1.50
N GLY A 40 -5.25 9.06 -0.28
CA GLY A 40 -5.17 10.47 0.13
C GLY A 40 -4.20 11.29 -0.72
N CYS A 41 -3.09 10.68 -1.15
CA CYS A 41 -2.12 11.28 -2.08
C CYS A 41 -2.56 11.27 -3.55
N GLY A 42 -3.79 10.84 -3.88
CA GLY A 42 -4.27 10.76 -5.26
C GLY A 42 -3.76 9.54 -6.05
N ILE A 43 -3.06 8.60 -5.41
CA ILE A 43 -2.55 7.40 -6.06
C ILE A 43 -3.70 6.41 -6.25
N ARG A 44 -3.99 6.07 -7.51
CA ARG A 44 -5.09 5.15 -7.91
C ARG A 44 -4.60 3.95 -8.73
N HIS A 45 -3.29 3.78 -8.82
CA HIS A 45 -2.68 2.66 -9.52
C HIS A 45 -1.59 2.08 -8.64
N THR A 46 -1.92 1.02 -7.91
CA THR A 46 -1.03 0.35 -6.94
C THR A 46 -0.57 -1.01 -7.44
N ARG A 47 -1.33 -1.66 -8.33
CA ARG A 47 -0.89 -2.90 -8.97
C ARG A 47 -1.31 -3.02 -10.42
N GLU A 48 -0.71 -3.98 -11.10
CA GLU A 48 -1.13 -4.50 -12.41
C GLU A 48 -1.53 -5.97 -12.26
N SER A 49 -2.62 -6.37 -12.92
CA SER A 49 -3.06 -7.77 -12.99
C SER A 49 -1.97 -8.65 -13.62
N ALA A 50 -1.64 -9.78 -12.99
CA ALA A 50 -0.68 -10.74 -13.54
C ALA A 50 -1.12 -11.38 -14.87
N ILE A 51 -2.41 -11.37 -15.17
CA ILE A 51 -2.97 -12.02 -16.36
C ILE A 51 -2.92 -11.08 -17.58
N ASN A 52 -3.29 -9.81 -17.39
CA ASN A 52 -3.54 -8.88 -18.51
C ASN A 52 -3.01 -7.46 -18.27
N GLY A 53 -2.24 -7.23 -17.21
CA GLY A 53 -1.66 -5.92 -16.92
C GLY A 53 -2.66 -4.84 -16.51
N ARG A 54 -3.95 -5.16 -16.35
CA ARG A 54 -4.98 -4.17 -15.99
C ARG A 54 -4.62 -3.49 -14.66
N PRO A 55 -4.64 -2.14 -14.59
CA PRO A 55 -4.33 -1.42 -13.36
C PRO A 55 -5.40 -1.67 -12.30
N GLY A 56 -4.95 -1.74 -11.05
CA GLY A 56 -5.79 -1.89 -9.87
C GLY A 56 -5.47 -0.85 -8.80
N ALA A 57 -6.46 -0.60 -7.95
CA ALA A 57 -6.42 0.35 -6.86
C ALA A 57 -7.06 -0.27 -5.61
N PRO A 58 -6.83 0.28 -4.41
CA PRO A 58 -7.58 -0.14 -3.23
C PRO A 58 -9.09 -0.01 -3.45
N TYR A 59 -9.81 -1.10 -3.16
CA TYR A 59 -11.25 -1.20 -3.35
C TYR A 59 -11.97 -1.60 -2.06
N CYS A 60 -11.78 -2.84 -1.59
CA CYS A 60 -12.53 -3.33 -0.42
C CYS A 60 -12.06 -2.76 0.92
N MET A 61 -10.81 -2.29 1.04
CA MET A 61 -10.18 -1.87 2.30
C MET A 61 -10.19 -2.90 3.45
N MET A 62 -10.44 -4.18 3.15
CA MET A 62 -10.62 -5.27 4.13
C MET A 62 -9.68 -6.47 3.93
N GLY A 63 -8.80 -6.42 2.92
CA GLY A 63 -7.88 -7.53 2.62
C GLY A 63 -8.48 -8.68 1.81
N VAL A 64 -9.69 -8.55 1.28
CA VAL A 64 -10.36 -9.67 0.57
C VAL A 64 -10.24 -9.60 -0.96
N CYS A 65 -10.13 -8.41 -1.54
CA CYS A 65 -10.16 -8.26 -3.01
C CYS A 65 -8.79 -8.34 -3.70
N PHE A 66 -7.69 -8.21 -2.95
CA PHE A 66 -6.32 -8.13 -3.48
C PHE A 66 -6.07 -7.01 -4.52
N GLU A 67 -6.98 -6.04 -4.65
CA GLU A 67 -6.78 -4.95 -5.63
C GLU A 67 -5.77 -3.89 -5.14
N CYS A 68 -5.48 -3.85 -3.84
CA CYS A 68 -4.57 -2.90 -3.18
C CYS A 68 -3.10 -3.36 -3.07
N LEU A 69 -2.70 -4.40 -3.81
CA LEU A 69 -1.34 -4.92 -3.71
C LEU A 69 -0.30 -3.86 -4.06
N VAL A 70 0.83 -3.92 -3.35
CA VAL A 70 2.03 -3.09 -3.53
C VAL A 70 3.27 -3.92 -3.16
N GLU A 71 4.45 -3.42 -3.53
CA GLU A 71 5.72 -3.83 -2.94
C GLU A 71 6.10 -2.82 -1.84
N VAL A 72 6.45 -3.31 -0.65
CA VAL A 72 6.91 -2.46 0.47
C VAL A 72 8.30 -2.91 0.91
N ASN A 73 9.29 -2.03 0.81
CA ASN A 73 10.68 -2.31 1.18
C ASN A 73 11.24 -3.59 0.53
N GLY A 74 10.88 -3.85 -0.73
CA GLY A 74 11.26 -5.06 -1.47
C GLY A 74 10.32 -6.25 -1.27
N GLN A 75 9.39 -6.20 -0.32
CA GLN A 75 8.41 -7.27 -0.10
C GLN A 75 7.19 -7.08 -1.03
N ALA A 76 7.14 -7.91 -2.08
CA ALA A 76 6.02 -8.00 -3.01
C ALA A 76 4.75 -8.59 -2.36
N ASN A 77 3.63 -8.51 -3.07
CA ASN A 77 2.32 -9.04 -2.65
C ASN A 77 1.83 -8.51 -1.29
N THR A 78 2.24 -7.31 -0.91
CA THR A 78 1.80 -6.70 0.33
C THR A 78 0.42 -6.07 0.15
N GLN A 79 -0.55 -6.44 0.99
CA GLN A 79 -1.90 -5.86 0.97
C GLN A 79 -1.89 -4.50 1.68
N ALA A 80 -1.79 -3.41 0.93
CA ALA A 80 -1.67 -2.06 1.49
C ALA A 80 -2.80 -1.69 2.48
N CYS A 81 -3.99 -2.27 2.33
CA CYS A 81 -5.10 -2.01 3.25
C CYS A 81 -4.95 -2.63 4.64
N LEU A 82 -4.04 -3.60 4.81
CA LEU A 82 -3.78 -4.27 6.10
C LEU A 82 -2.48 -3.80 6.76
N VAL A 83 -1.70 -2.93 6.09
CA VAL A 83 -0.40 -2.47 6.57
C VAL A 83 -0.52 -1.03 7.07
N PRO A 84 -0.22 -0.74 8.34
CA PRO A 84 -0.15 0.63 8.83
C PRO A 84 1.09 1.34 8.26
N VAL A 85 0.94 2.63 7.95
CA VAL A 85 2.03 3.49 7.48
C VAL A 85 3.07 3.68 8.58
N ARG A 86 4.35 3.55 8.22
CA ARG A 86 5.50 3.89 9.08
C ARG A 86 6.49 4.78 8.33
N ALA A 87 7.25 5.57 9.07
CA ALA A 87 8.28 6.43 8.50
C ALA A 87 9.33 5.63 7.71
N GLY A 88 9.75 6.17 6.57
CA GLY A 88 10.80 5.59 5.73
C GLY A 88 10.36 4.40 4.88
N MET A 89 9.06 4.07 4.83
CA MET A 89 8.57 3.04 3.91
C MET A 89 8.86 3.43 2.46
N ARG A 90 9.42 2.48 1.71
CA ARG A 90 9.60 2.57 0.25
C ARG A 90 8.59 1.68 -0.43
N VAL A 91 7.67 2.31 -1.15
CA VAL A 91 6.51 1.65 -1.74
C VAL A 91 6.63 1.72 -3.26
N ARG A 92 6.35 0.60 -3.91
CA ARG A 92 6.28 0.50 -5.37
C ARG A 92 5.00 -0.21 -5.79
N ARG A 93 4.64 -0.02 -7.05
CA ARG A 93 3.53 -0.74 -7.65
C ARG A 93 3.85 -2.22 -7.74
N GLN A 94 2.90 -3.08 -7.37
CA GLN A 94 3.00 -4.50 -7.67
C GLN A 94 2.81 -4.71 -9.16
N ARG A 95 3.83 -5.22 -9.85
CA ARG A 95 3.77 -5.51 -11.28
C ARG A 95 3.79 -7.01 -11.51
N GLY A 96 2.80 -7.52 -12.23
CA GLY A 96 2.73 -8.93 -12.59
C GLY A 96 2.68 -9.89 -11.40
N ALA A 97 3.02 -11.15 -11.66
CA ALA A 97 3.20 -12.16 -10.62
C ALA A 97 4.47 -11.88 -9.81
N VAL A 98 4.48 -12.31 -8.54
CA VAL A 98 5.71 -12.26 -7.73
C VAL A 98 6.77 -13.17 -8.33
N CYS A 99 8.01 -12.69 -8.37
CA CYS A 99 9.16 -13.55 -8.62
C CYS A 99 9.40 -14.35 -7.33
N LEU A 100 8.97 -15.60 -7.30
CA LEU A 100 9.37 -16.51 -6.22
C LEU A 100 10.88 -16.68 -6.30
N ALA A 101 11.58 -16.48 -5.19
CA ALA A 101 12.95 -16.93 -5.10
C ALA A 101 12.99 -18.43 -5.40
N PRO A 102 14.06 -18.94 -6.04
CA PRO A 102 14.24 -20.38 -6.18
C PRO A 102 14.13 -21.04 -4.80
N TRP A 103 13.40 -22.15 -4.73
CA TRP A 103 13.39 -22.98 -3.54
C TRP A 103 14.80 -23.56 -3.40
N GLU A 104 15.51 -23.26 -2.30
CA GLU A 104 16.72 -24.00 -1.95
C GLU A 104 16.24 -25.39 -1.49
N GLU A 105 16.58 -26.43 -2.26
CA GLU A 105 16.44 -27.82 -1.80
C GLU A 105 17.38 -27.99 -0.59
N GLU A 106 16.86 -27.77 0.62
CA GLU A 106 17.47 -28.37 1.82
C GLU A 106 17.37 -29.89 1.62
N GLY A 107 18.51 -30.51 1.39
CA GLY A 107 18.62 -31.94 1.10
C GLY A 107 17.97 -32.78 2.20
N ASP A 108 16.91 -33.50 1.84
CA ASP A 108 16.37 -34.59 2.61
C ASP A 108 17.36 -35.76 2.54
N GLU A 109 18.07 -36.03 3.65
CA GLU A 109 18.83 -37.26 3.91
C GLU A 109 17.96 -38.27 4.68
#